data_AF-A0A1B8AXH4-F1
#
_entry.id   AF-A0A1B8AXH4-F1
#
_cell.length_a   1.000
_cell.length_b   1.000
_cell.length_c   1.000
_cell.angle_alpha   90.00
_cell.angle_beta   90.00
_cell.angle_gamma   90.00
#
_symmetry.space_group_name_H-M   'P 1'
#
loop_
_entity.id
_entity.type
_entity.pdbx_description
1 polymer ?
#
loop_
_entity_poly.entity_id
_entity_poly.type
_entity_poly.pdbx_seq_one_letter_code
_entity_poly.pdbx_strand_id
1 'polypeptide(L)'
;MATMSSKPVADDAASQSEFAMPFIAQLREVTIRVFQQYWRMPNYIMAKMVLCTVSGLFIGFSFFNADSTFAGMQNILFSVFMIVTVFTAVVQQIHPHFITQRELYEVRERPSKAYSWKAFMIANVVVEVPYQIVTGILMFGAFYYPVIGVQGSARQGLVLLFMIQLMLYASSFAQMTIAALPNALTAASIVTLLVLMSLTFCGVLQPPSSLPGFWMFMYRVSPFTYWLAGIVSTILAGRAIECSEDETATFNPPSGQTCGEYMAAYLTQAPGRLQNPDATQECQYCSLVNADQFLAGSKIYWGERWRNYGLVWAYVAFNISIAVLSYYVFRVKKWNLGKKKKA
;
A
#
# COMPACT_ATOMS: atom_id res chain seq x y z
N MET A 1 51.38 -47.64 -29.82
CA MET A 1 52.02 -46.41 -29.32
C MET A 1 51.43 -45.24 -30.09
N ALA A 2 50.41 -44.57 -29.53
CA ALA A 2 49.79 -43.40 -30.14
C ALA A 2 50.11 -42.20 -29.22
N THR A 3 50.95 -41.31 -29.72
CA THR A 3 51.41 -40.09 -29.05
C THR A 3 50.26 -39.12 -28.87
N MET A 4 49.86 -38.88 -27.61
CA MET A 4 49.00 -37.75 -27.23
C MET A 4 49.77 -36.45 -27.46
N SER A 5 49.32 -35.66 -28.43
CA SER A 5 49.76 -34.29 -28.64
C SER A 5 49.20 -33.40 -27.52
N SER A 6 50.04 -33.04 -26.56
CA SER A 6 49.72 -32.09 -25.51
C SER A 6 49.71 -30.67 -26.10
N LYS A 7 48.54 -30.19 -26.52
CA LYS A 7 48.34 -28.74 -26.68
C LYS A 7 48.34 -28.10 -25.29
N PRO A 8 49.03 -26.96 -25.10
CA PRO A 8 49.02 -26.26 -23.83
C PRO A 8 47.59 -25.77 -23.58
N VAL A 9 47.07 -26.07 -22.39
CA VAL A 9 45.83 -25.51 -21.87
C VAL A 9 46.02 -24.00 -21.85
N ALA A 10 45.34 -23.28 -22.73
CA ALA A 10 45.22 -21.85 -22.62
C ALA A 10 44.59 -21.57 -21.25
N ASP A 11 45.21 -20.70 -20.47
CA ASP A 11 44.62 -20.15 -19.24
C ASP A 11 43.36 -19.38 -19.64
N ASP A 12 42.26 -20.10 -19.77
CA ASP A 12 40.97 -19.54 -20.09
C ASP A 12 40.53 -18.69 -18.89
N ALA A 13 40.42 -17.38 -19.08
CA ALA A 13 39.75 -16.49 -18.14
C ALA A 13 38.29 -16.94 -17.83
N ALA A 14 37.73 -17.86 -18.64
CA ALA A 14 36.46 -18.55 -18.39
C ALA A 14 36.53 -19.60 -17.26
N SER A 15 37.73 -20.08 -16.88
CA SER A 15 37.91 -21.03 -15.77
C SER A 15 37.70 -20.40 -14.38
N GLN A 16 37.65 -19.07 -14.29
CA GLN A 16 37.49 -18.32 -13.03
C GLN A 16 36.10 -17.66 -12.86
N SER A 17 35.19 -17.78 -13.82
CA SER A 17 33.82 -17.25 -13.65
C SER A 17 32.95 -18.20 -12.82
N GLU A 18 32.33 -17.71 -11.74
CA GLU A 18 31.40 -18.49 -10.90
C GLU A 18 30.22 -19.08 -11.70
N PHE A 19 29.86 -18.44 -12.83
CA PHE A 19 28.78 -18.84 -13.73
C PHE A 19 29.23 -18.84 -15.19
N ALA A 20 28.69 -19.76 -16.00
CA ALA A 20 29.06 -19.93 -17.41
C ALA A 20 28.54 -18.84 -18.36
N MET A 21 27.50 -18.11 -17.97
CA MET A 21 26.85 -17.07 -18.80
C MET A 21 26.90 -15.70 -18.12
N PRO A 22 26.90 -14.58 -18.87
CA PRO A 22 26.87 -13.24 -18.30
C PRO A 22 25.57 -12.99 -17.51
N PHE A 23 25.65 -12.12 -16.49
CA PHE A 23 24.55 -11.86 -15.56
C PHE A 23 23.23 -11.41 -16.24
N ILE A 24 23.33 -10.57 -17.27
CA ILE A 24 22.14 -10.06 -17.99
C ILE A 24 21.42 -11.20 -18.71
N ALA A 25 22.17 -12.13 -19.33
CA ALA A 25 21.58 -13.29 -19.98
C ALA A 25 20.91 -14.21 -18.94
N GLN A 26 21.56 -14.45 -17.79
CA GLN A 26 20.94 -15.20 -16.69
C GLN A 26 19.63 -14.54 -16.22
N LEU A 27 19.64 -13.23 -16.00
CA LEU A 27 18.47 -12.49 -15.52
C LEU A 27 17.31 -12.58 -16.52
N ARG A 28 17.58 -12.43 -17.82
CA ARG A 28 16.56 -12.52 -18.86
C ARG A 28 15.90 -13.90 -18.87
N GLU A 29 16.69 -14.97 -18.93
CA GLU A 29 16.16 -16.33 -19.02
C GLU A 29 15.41 -16.74 -17.75
N VAL A 30 15.92 -16.38 -16.57
CA VAL A 30 15.23 -16.62 -15.29
C VAL A 30 13.92 -15.84 -15.24
N THR A 31 13.91 -14.57 -15.66
CA THR A 31 12.68 -13.75 -15.67
C THR A 31 11.63 -14.36 -16.59
N ILE A 32 11.99 -14.74 -17.83
CA ILE A 32 11.07 -15.39 -18.77
C ILE A 32 10.50 -16.68 -18.16
N ARG A 33 11.35 -17.51 -17.55
CA ARG A 33 10.92 -18.74 -16.89
C ARG A 33 9.95 -18.48 -15.75
N VAL A 34 10.23 -17.49 -14.90
CA VAL A 34 9.35 -17.16 -13.76
C VAL A 34 8.01 -16.61 -14.25
N PHE A 35 7.98 -15.80 -15.32
CA PHE A 35 6.73 -15.39 -15.98
C PHE A 35 5.93 -16.58 -16.51
N GLN A 36 6.58 -17.53 -17.19
CA GLN A 36 5.94 -18.75 -17.65
C GLN A 36 5.40 -19.59 -16.50
N GLN A 37 6.12 -19.65 -15.37
CA GLN A 37 5.68 -20.35 -14.18
C GLN A 37 4.40 -19.71 -13.63
N TYR A 38 4.38 -18.39 -13.46
CA TYR A 38 3.20 -17.64 -13.01
C TYR A 38 2.01 -17.88 -13.92
N TRP A 39 2.21 -17.77 -15.24
CA TRP A 39 1.16 -18.05 -16.23
C TRP A 39 0.59 -19.47 -16.12
N ARG A 40 1.44 -20.47 -15.80
CA ARG A 40 1.04 -21.88 -15.64
C ARG A 40 0.45 -22.20 -14.26
N MET A 41 0.44 -21.27 -13.31
CA MET A 41 -0.15 -21.43 -11.97
C MET A 41 -1.36 -20.49 -11.81
N PRO A 42 -2.45 -20.72 -12.56
CA PRO A 42 -3.60 -19.81 -12.57
C PRO A 42 -4.24 -19.68 -11.17
N ASN A 43 -4.21 -20.73 -10.36
CA ASN A 43 -4.81 -20.73 -9.02
C ASN A 43 -4.26 -19.60 -8.13
N TYR A 44 -2.95 -19.35 -8.18
CA TYR A 44 -2.34 -18.31 -7.37
C TYR A 44 -2.77 -16.91 -7.82
N ILE A 45 -2.70 -16.65 -9.12
CA ILE A 45 -3.00 -15.33 -9.68
C ILE A 45 -4.50 -15.05 -9.59
N MET A 46 -5.34 -16.04 -9.91
CA MET A 46 -6.80 -15.93 -9.80
C MET A 46 -7.23 -15.74 -8.35
N ALA A 47 -6.66 -16.47 -7.39
CA ALA A 47 -6.99 -16.28 -5.97
C ALA A 47 -6.68 -14.83 -5.51
N LYS A 48 -5.57 -14.25 -5.96
CA LYS A 48 -5.20 -12.87 -5.66
C LYS A 48 -6.16 -11.87 -6.32
N MET A 49 -6.47 -12.06 -7.61
CA MET A 49 -7.40 -11.20 -8.35
C MET A 49 -8.82 -11.25 -7.79
N VAL A 50 -9.32 -12.46 -7.48
CA VAL A 50 -10.65 -12.68 -6.89
C VAL A 50 -10.73 -12.06 -5.51
N LEU A 51 -9.72 -12.29 -4.65
CA LEU A 51 -9.66 -11.67 -3.32
C LEU A 51 -9.80 -10.15 -3.42
N CYS A 52 -9.00 -9.52 -4.28
CA CYS A 52 -8.98 -8.06 -4.41
C CYS A 52 -10.27 -7.51 -5.03
N THR A 53 -10.81 -8.19 -6.04
CA THR A 53 -12.04 -7.76 -6.72
C THR A 53 -13.26 -7.93 -5.82
N VAL A 54 -13.42 -9.10 -5.20
CA VAL A 54 -14.56 -9.39 -4.32
C VAL A 54 -14.51 -8.54 -3.06
N SER A 55 -13.33 -8.37 -2.44
CA SER A 55 -13.18 -7.49 -1.27
C SER A 55 -13.42 -6.03 -1.65
N GLY A 56 -12.94 -5.59 -2.82
CA GLY A 56 -13.18 -4.26 -3.35
C GLY A 56 -14.66 -3.98 -3.59
N LEU A 57 -15.39 -4.94 -4.20
CA LEU A 57 -16.84 -4.86 -4.39
C LEU A 57 -17.58 -4.87 -3.06
N PHE A 58 -17.21 -5.75 -2.14
CA PHE A 58 -17.84 -5.85 -0.83
C PHE A 58 -17.71 -4.53 -0.06
N ILE A 59 -16.50 -3.97 0.01
CA ILE A 59 -16.27 -2.68 0.66
C ILE A 59 -16.98 -1.56 -0.12
N GLY A 60 -16.93 -1.60 -1.45
CA GLY A 60 -17.54 -0.58 -2.30
C GLY A 60 -19.06 -0.49 -2.13
N PHE A 61 -19.75 -1.63 -2.11
CA PHE A 61 -21.19 -1.71 -1.90
C PHE A 61 -21.61 -1.51 -0.43
N SER A 62 -20.73 -1.80 0.53
CA SER A 62 -21.00 -1.50 1.95
C SER A 62 -21.11 0.01 2.21
N PHE A 63 -20.34 0.81 1.46
CA PHE A 63 -20.35 2.28 1.52
C PHE A 63 -20.90 2.88 0.22
N PHE A 64 -21.94 2.26 -0.33
CA PHE A 64 -22.51 2.65 -1.63
C PHE A 64 -23.01 4.10 -1.61
N ASN A 65 -22.61 4.86 -2.62
CA ASN A 65 -23.04 6.25 -2.87
C ASN A 65 -23.05 7.13 -1.61
N ALA A 66 -21.87 7.39 -1.04
CA ALA A 66 -21.76 8.16 0.18
C ALA A 66 -22.21 9.63 -0.02
N ASP A 67 -23.13 10.08 0.83
CA ASP A 67 -23.72 11.42 0.83
C ASP A 67 -22.70 12.54 1.09
N SER A 68 -23.09 13.79 0.84
CA SER A 68 -22.33 15.01 1.18
C SER A 68 -22.44 15.45 2.64
N THR A 69 -23.07 14.65 3.50
CA THR A 69 -23.18 14.88 4.94
C THR A 69 -21.84 14.64 5.64
N PHE A 70 -21.70 15.09 6.89
CA PHE A 70 -20.51 14.81 7.68
C PHE A 70 -20.33 13.29 7.89
N ALA A 71 -21.41 12.56 8.16
CA ALA A 71 -21.40 11.10 8.20
C ALA A 71 -20.95 10.48 6.87
N GLY A 72 -21.41 11.00 5.73
CA GLY A 72 -20.98 10.54 4.39
C GLY A 72 -19.48 10.72 4.16
N MET A 73 -18.91 11.83 4.64
CA MET A 73 -17.46 12.09 4.58
C MET A 73 -16.66 11.09 5.43
N GLN A 74 -17.15 10.75 6.62
CA GLN A 74 -16.56 9.70 7.45
C GLN A 74 -16.65 8.32 6.78
N ASN A 75 -17.79 8.00 6.18
CA ASN A 75 -17.99 6.75 5.44
C ASN A 75 -16.97 6.60 4.30
N ILE A 76 -16.64 7.67 3.58
CA ILE A 76 -15.60 7.64 2.54
C ILE A 76 -14.21 7.43 3.16
N LEU A 77 -13.89 8.12 4.26
CA LEU A 77 -12.61 7.94 4.95
C LEU A 77 -12.44 6.48 5.44
N PHE A 78 -13.49 5.92 6.05
CA PHE A 78 -13.49 4.55 6.55
C PHE A 78 -13.46 3.51 5.44
N SER A 79 -14.14 3.73 4.31
CA SER A 79 -14.12 2.78 3.19
C SER A 79 -12.71 2.63 2.60
N VAL A 80 -11.98 3.75 2.46
CA VAL A 80 -10.56 3.72 2.05
C VAL A 80 -9.69 3.01 3.09
N PHE A 81 -9.92 3.27 4.38
CA PHE A 81 -9.23 2.57 5.47
C PHE A 81 -9.48 1.05 5.41
N MET A 82 -10.71 0.62 5.12
CA MET A 82 -11.05 -0.79 4.96
C MET A 82 -10.34 -1.44 3.78
N ILE A 83 -10.09 -0.72 2.67
CA ILE A 83 -9.30 -1.24 1.55
C ILE A 83 -7.88 -1.60 1.97
N VAL A 84 -7.26 -0.82 2.88
CA VAL A 84 -5.93 -1.13 3.39
C VAL A 84 -5.91 -2.47 4.12
N THR A 85 -7.01 -2.93 4.71
CA THR A 85 -7.05 -4.24 5.40
C THR A 85 -6.85 -5.42 4.46
N VAL A 86 -7.20 -5.28 3.16
CA VAL A 86 -6.97 -6.30 2.12
C VAL A 86 -5.48 -6.56 1.90
N PHE A 87 -4.63 -5.56 2.19
CA PHE A 87 -3.17 -5.66 2.09
C PHE A 87 -2.61 -6.89 2.79
N THR A 88 -3.03 -7.16 4.03
CA THR A 88 -2.52 -8.28 4.83
C THR A 88 -2.84 -9.62 4.15
N ALA A 89 -4.05 -9.77 3.64
CA ALA A 89 -4.47 -10.99 2.96
C ALA A 89 -3.68 -11.23 1.66
N VAL A 90 -3.41 -10.17 0.89
CA VAL A 90 -2.57 -10.25 -0.32
C VAL A 90 -1.14 -10.67 0.03
N VAL A 91 -0.54 -10.08 1.07
CA VAL A 91 0.81 -10.42 1.53
C VAL A 91 0.90 -11.90 1.95
N GLN A 92 -0.09 -12.38 2.69
CA GLN A 92 -0.14 -13.77 3.16
C GLN A 92 -0.29 -14.79 2.02
N GLN A 93 -0.90 -14.43 0.88
CA GLN A 93 -0.92 -15.28 -0.30
C GLN A 93 0.46 -15.34 -1.00
N ILE A 94 1.25 -14.26 -0.97
CA ILE A 94 2.56 -14.19 -1.63
C ILE A 94 3.61 -15.03 -0.88
N HIS A 95 3.57 -15.06 0.46
CA HIS A 95 4.52 -15.80 1.31
C HIS A 95 4.74 -17.27 0.92
N PRO A 96 3.72 -18.15 0.88
CA PRO A 96 3.95 -19.56 0.57
C PRO A 96 4.48 -19.75 -0.85
N HIS A 97 4.05 -18.90 -1.80
CA HIS A 97 4.53 -19.00 -3.17
C HIS A 97 6.04 -18.69 -3.27
N PHE A 98 6.49 -17.63 -2.60
CA PHE A 98 7.90 -17.27 -2.55
C PHE A 98 8.77 -18.35 -1.90
N ILE A 99 8.28 -19.00 -0.84
CA ILE A 99 9.02 -20.10 -0.18
C ILE A 99 9.27 -21.24 -1.16
N THR A 100 8.24 -21.71 -1.86
CA THR A 100 8.38 -22.82 -2.83
C THR A 100 9.41 -22.51 -3.91
N GLN A 101 9.42 -21.27 -4.42
CA GLN A 101 10.40 -20.84 -5.42
C GLN A 101 11.82 -20.75 -4.84
N ARG A 102 11.95 -20.25 -3.60
CA ARG A 102 13.22 -20.18 -2.90
C ARG A 102 13.78 -21.57 -2.59
N GLU A 103 12.97 -22.51 -2.15
CA GLU A 103 13.40 -23.88 -1.84
C GLU A 103 13.94 -24.59 -3.09
N LEU A 104 13.26 -24.44 -4.23
CA LEU A 104 13.73 -24.95 -5.50
C LEU A 104 15.11 -24.36 -5.86
N TYR A 105 15.26 -23.04 -5.70
CA TYR A 105 16.52 -22.35 -5.98
C TYR A 105 17.65 -22.84 -5.05
N GLU A 106 17.42 -22.83 -3.74
CA GLU A 106 18.45 -23.16 -2.74
C GLU A 106 18.88 -24.63 -2.79
N VAL A 107 17.96 -25.56 -3.06
CA VAL A 107 18.24 -27.00 -3.02
C VAL A 107 18.80 -27.52 -4.35
N ARG A 108 18.32 -27.02 -5.48
CA ARG A 108 18.68 -27.58 -6.81
C ARG A 108 19.53 -26.64 -7.66
N GLU A 109 19.15 -25.38 -7.76
CA GLU A 109 19.68 -24.46 -8.77
C GLU A 109 20.95 -23.75 -8.31
N ARG A 110 21.05 -23.46 -7.01
CA ARG A 110 22.23 -22.86 -6.41
C ARG A 110 23.42 -23.84 -6.33
N PRO A 111 23.26 -25.11 -5.90
CA PRO A 111 24.38 -26.05 -5.86
C PRO A 111 24.91 -26.43 -7.25
N SER A 112 24.02 -26.47 -8.26
CA SER A 112 24.38 -26.70 -9.66
C SER A 112 24.96 -25.45 -10.36
N LYS A 113 25.05 -24.31 -9.66
CA LYS A 113 25.51 -23.02 -10.20
C LYS A 113 24.77 -22.62 -11.49
N ALA A 114 23.47 -22.89 -11.56
CA ALA A 114 22.67 -22.59 -12.74
C ALA A 114 22.58 -21.07 -12.99
N TYR A 115 22.37 -20.28 -11.94
CA TYR A 115 22.36 -18.80 -12.01
C TYR A 115 22.55 -18.15 -10.63
N SER A 116 22.90 -16.86 -10.65
CA SER A 116 23.17 -16.08 -9.44
C SER A 116 21.93 -15.77 -8.59
N TRP A 117 22.13 -15.65 -7.29
CA TRP A 117 21.05 -15.33 -6.34
C TRP A 117 20.46 -13.93 -6.57
N LYS A 118 21.25 -13.02 -7.15
CA LYS A 118 20.80 -11.68 -7.56
C LYS A 118 19.76 -11.79 -8.68
N ALA A 119 19.98 -12.67 -9.65
CA ALA A 119 19.03 -12.90 -10.73
C ALA A 119 17.73 -13.55 -10.20
N PHE A 120 17.83 -14.45 -9.22
CA PHE A 120 16.66 -15.00 -8.50
C PHE A 120 15.79 -13.89 -7.88
N MET A 121 16.39 -13.03 -7.05
CA MET A 121 15.64 -11.99 -6.34
C MET A 121 15.00 -10.98 -7.30
N ILE A 122 15.76 -10.50 -8.29
CA ILE A 122 15.23 -9.52 -9.26
C ILE A 122 14.10 -10.13 -10.09
N ALA A 123 14.23 -11.37 -10.57
CA ALA A 123 13.18 -12.02 -11.34
C ALA A 123 11.87 -12.15 -10.55
N ASN A 124 11.94 -12.48 -9.25
CA ASN A 124 10.77 -12.58 -8.38
C ASN A 124 10.12 -11.22 -8.06
N VAL A 125 10.91 -10.14 -8.00
CA VAL A 125 10.37 -8.77 -7.88
C VAL A 125 9.67 -8.37 -9.17
N VAL A 126 10.31 -8.58 -10.33
CA VAL A 126 9.83 -8.11 -11.63
C VAL A 126 8.58 -8.85 -12.09
N VAL A 127 8.48 -10.17 -11.86
CA VAL A 127 7.30 -10.94 -12.28
C VAL A 127 6.02 -10.47 -11.60
N GLU A 128 6.11 -10.00 -10.36
CA GLU A 128 4.95 -9.56 -9.58
C GLU A 128 4.37 -8.24 -10.12
N VAL A 129 5.19 -7.35 -10.68
CA VAL A 129 4.78 -5.99 -11.07
C VAL A 129 3.57 -5.97 -12.02
N PRO A 130 3.55 -6.71 -13.16
CA PRO A 130 2.39 -6.69 -14.06
C PRO A 130 1.11 -7.23 -13.42
N TYR A 131 1.21 -8.30 -12.62
CA TYR A 131 0.04 -8.89 -11.96
C TYR A 131 -0.53 -7.97 -10.88
N GLN A 132 0.32 -7.25 -10.14
CA GLN A 132 -0.11 -6.27 -9.16
C GLN A 132 -0.75 -5.04 -9.81
N ILE A 133 -0.26 -4.60 -10.99
CA ILE A 133 -0.90 -3.54 -11.78
C ILE A 133 -2.31 -3.95 -12.20
N VAL A 134 -2.47 -5.14 -12.78
CA VAL A 134 -3.80 -5.65 -13.19
C VAL A 134 -4.73 -5.77 -11.99
N THR A 135 -4.24 -6.33 -10.89
CA THR A 135 -5.01 -6.48 -9.64
C THR A 135 -5.43 -5.12 -9.07
N GLY A 136 -4.53 -4.13 -9.11
CA GLY A 136 -4.82 -2.76 -8.68
C GLY A 136 -5.87 -2.06 -9.54
N ILE A 137 -5.86 -2.27 -10.85
CA ILE A 137 -6.89 -1.76 -11.78
C ILE A 137 -8.26 -2.39 -11.47
N LEU A 138 -8.29 -3.71 -11.25
CA LEU A 138 -9.53 -4.42 -10.91
C LEU A 138 -10.09 -3.94 -9.57
N MET A 139 -9.23 -3.81 -8.55
CA MET A 139 -9.63 -3.29 -7.24
C MET A 139 -10.13 -1.84 -7.33
N PHE A 140 -9.46 -1.00 -8.12
CA PHE A 140 -9.91 0.36 -8.40
C PHE A 140 -11.32 0.38 -8.99
N GLY A 141 -11.58 -0.39 -10.06
CA GLY A 141 -12.90 -0.44 -10.68
C GLY A 141 -13.99 -0.98 -9.73
N ALA A 142 -13.64 -1.99 -8.93
CA ALA A 142 -14.55 -2.60 -7.96
C ALA A 142 -14.92 -1.69 -6.79
N PHE A 143 -13.98 -0.87 -6.31
CA PHE A 143 -14.17 -0.01 -5.13
C PHE A 143 -14.61 1.41 -5.48
N TYR A 144 -13.94 2.04 -6.44
CA TYR A 144 -14.05 3.48 -6.66
C TYR A 144 -15.43 3.90 -7.17
N TYR A 145 -15.96 3.16 -8.15
CA TYR A 145 -17.25 3.51 -8.77
C TYR A 145 -18.44 3.33 -7.82
N PRO A 146 -18.57 2.24 -7.03
CA PRO A 146 -19.67 2.11 -6.09
C PRO A 146 -19.70 3.16 -4.97
N VAL A 147 -18.54 3.59 -4.46
CA VAL A 147 -18.47 4.51 -3.30
C VAL A 147 -18.66 5.97 -3.73
N ILE A 148 -17.95 6.39 -4.77
CA ILE A 148 -17.77 7.82 -5.11
C ILE A 148 -18.46 8.18 -6.45
N GLY A 149 -18.69 7.20 -7.31
CA GLY A 149 -19.19 7.44 -8.66
C GLY A 149 -18.13 8.04 -9.59
N VAL A 150 -18.58 8.88 -10.53
CA VAL A 150 -17.74 9.47 -11.57
C VAL A 150 -17.31 10.89 -11.17
N GLN A 151 -16.02 11.09 -10.93
CA GLN A 151 -15.41 12.41 -10.74
C GLN A 151 -14.57 12.82 -11.96
N GLY A 152 -13.97 14.01 -11.91
CA GLY A 152 -13.06 14.49 -12.97
C GLY A 152 -11.91 13.51 -13.25
N SER A 153 -11.57 13.35 -14.53
CA SER A 153 -10.61 12.35 -15.04
C SER A 153 -9.26 12.37 -14.32
N ALA A 154 -8.74 13.56 -14.00
CA ALA A 154 -7.47 13.71 -13.29
C ALA A 154 -7.49 13.10 -11.86
N ARG A 155 -8.63 13.19 -11.16
CA ARG A 155 -8.79 12.60 -9.82
C ARG A 155 -8.89 11.08 -9.90
N GLN A 156 -9.66 10.58 -10.87
CA GLN A 156 -9.79 9.14 -11.11
C GLN A 156 -8.44 8.51 -11.44
N GLY A 157 -7.66 9.14 -12.32
CA GLY A 157 -6.32 8.70 -12.66
C GLY A 157 -5.37 8.66 -11.45
N LEU A 158 -5.40 9.69 -10.60
CA LEU A 158 -4.60 9.70 -9.37
C LEU A 158 -5.00 8.58 -8.40
N VAL A 159 -6.31 8.36 -8.19
CA VAL A 159 -6.78 7.29 -7.30
C VAL A 159 -6.38 5.91 -7.86
N LEU A 160 -6.47 5.70 -9.17
CA LEU A 160 -5.97 4.50 -9.82
C LEU A 160 -4.48 4.28 -9.55
N LEU A 161 -3.65 5.32 -9.66
CA LEU A 161 -2.22 5.24 -9.37
C LEU A 161 -1.96 4.86 -7.91
N PHE A 162 -2.71 5.41 -6.95
CA PHE A 162 -2.61 5.01 -5.54
C PHE A 162 -3.02 3.54 -5.32
N MET A 163 -4.07 3.05 -5.99
CA MET A 163 -4.48 1.64 -5.88
C MET A 163 -3.43 0.68 -6.43
N ILE A 164 -2.84 0.99 -7.59
CA ILE A 164 -1.72 0.24 -8.15
C ILE A 164 -0.51 0.27 -7.20
N GLN A 165 -0.22 1.45 -6.65
CA GLN A 165 0.88 1.61 -5.70
C GLN A 165 0.67 0.77 -4.42
N LEU A 166 -0.55 0.64 -3.91
CA LEU A 166 -0.85 -0.21 -2.75
C LEU A 166 -0.52 -1.68 -3.04
N MET A 167 -0.89 -2.17 -4.22
CA MET A 167 -0.64 -3.55 -4.65
C MET A 167 0.85 -3.83 -4.86
N LEU A 168 1.60 -2.89 -5.44
CA LEU A 168 3.05 -2.98 -5.57
C LEU A 168 3.76 -2.91 -4.21
N TYR A 169 3.26 -2.06 -3.32
CA TYR A 169 3.73 -1.99 -1.94
C TYR A 169 3.50 -3.33 -1.22
N ALA A 170 2.34 -3.96 -1.40
CA ALA A 170 2.04 -5.28 -0.82
C ALA A 170 3.04 -6.35 -1.27
N SER A 171 3.36 -6.38 -2.56
CA SER A 171 4.33 -7.35 -3.09
C SER A 171 5.75 -7.13 -2.53
N SER A 172 6.22 -5.89 -2.52
CA SER A 172 7.54 -5.56 -1.96
C SER A 172 7.62 -5.87 -0.45
N PHE A 173 6.55 -5.61 0.31
CA PHE A 173 6.49 -5.87 1.74
C PHE A 173 6.44 -7.37 2.05
N ALA A 174 5.74 -8.16 1.22
CA ALA A 174 5.74 -9.61 1.31
C ALA A 174 7.16 -10.17 1.13
N GLN A 175 7.86 -9.71 0.11
CA GLN A 175 9.25 -10.13 -0.18
C GLN A 175 10.21 -9.74 0.93
N MET A 176 10.08 -8.53 1.48
CA MET A 176 10.88 -8.07 2.63
C MET A 176 10.72 -8.98 3.84
N THR A 177 9.48 -9.35 4.17
CA THR A 177 9.18 -10.13 5.37
C THR A 177 9.51 -11.61 5.22
N ILE A 178 9.38 -12.19 4.03
CA ILE A 178 9.63 -13.61 3.81
C ILE A 178 11.08 -13.95 3.45
N ALA A 179 11.85 -13.00 2.90
CA ALA A 179 13.19 -13.26 2.35
C ALA A 179 14.13 -13.98 3.35
N ALA A 180 14.14 -13.56 4.61
CA ALA A 180 14.95 -14.18 5.66
C ALA A 180 14.30 -15.43 6.29
N LEU A 181 12.98 -15.41 6.44
CA LEU A 181 12.26 -16.37 7.29
C LEU A 181 12.06 -17.73 6.60
N PRO A 182 12.26 -18.86 7.31
CA PRO A 182 12.06 -20.19 6.75
C PRO A 182 10.57 -20.52 6.56
N ASN A 183 9.69 -20.05 7.44
CA ASN A 183 8.29 -20.47 7.51
C ASN A 183 7.32 -19.33 7.19
N ALA A 184 6.30 -19.61 6.37
CA ALA A 184 5.26 -18.65 6.00
C ALA A 184 4.44 -18.20 7.22
N LEU A 185 4.14 -19.13 8.15
CA LEU A 185 3.33 -18.82 9.34
C LEU A 185 3.99 -17.75 10.21
N THR A 186 5.30 -17.87 10.48
CA THR A 186 6.05 -16.89 11.27
C THR A 186 6.10 -15.54 10.56
N ALA A 187 6.31 -15.54 9.24
CA ALA A 187 6.29 -14.32 8.44
C ALA A 187 4.92 -13.64 8.48
N ALA A 188 3.83 -14.42 8.38
CA ALA A 188 2.47 -13.92 8.47
C ALA A 188 2.18 -13.27 9.83
N SER A 189 2.62 -13.86 10.95
CA SER A 189 2.47 -13.25 12.27
C SER A 189 3.18 -11.90 12.38
N ILE A 190 4.40 -11.80 11.84
CA ILE A 190 5.16 -10.54 11.83
C ILE A 190 4.46 -9.50 10.95
N VAL A 191 3.98 -9.90 9.77
CA VAL A 191 3.19 -9.03 8.88
C VAL A 191 1.96 -8.49 9.60
N THR A 192 1.19 -9.37 10.25
CA THR A 192 -0.02 -8.96 10.98
C THR A 192 0.30 -7.95 12.07
N LEU A 193 1.37 -8.15 12.84
CA LEU A 193 1.81 -7.20 13.86
C LEU A 193 2.21 -5.84 13.27
N LEU A 194 3.06 -5.84 12.24
CA LEU A 194 3.56 -4.61 11.61
C LEU A 194 2.44 -3.82 10.93
N VAL A 195 1.53 -4.51 10.23
CA VAL A 195 0.38 -3.87 9.58
C VAL A 195 -0.60 -3.35 10.62
N LEU A 196 -0.89 -4.11 11.69
CA LEU A 196 -1.74 -3.64 12.79
C LEU A 196 -1.19 -2.35 13.40
N MET A 197 0.09 -2.32 13.76
CA MET A 197 0.74 -1.11 14.27
C MET A 197 0.64 0.04 13.27
N SER A 198 0.96 -0.21 11.99
CA SER A 198 0.92 0.83 10.96
C SER A 198 -0.49 1.38 10.73
N LEU A 199 -1.53 0.53 10.84
CA LEU A 199 -2.94 0.91 10.72
C LEU A 199 -3.46 1.65 11.94
N THR A 200 -3.12 1.22 13.16
CA THR A 200 -3.57 1.90 14.39
C THR A 200 -3.10 3.35 14.43
N PHE A 201 -1.88 3.62 13.95
CA PHE A 201 -1.28 4.95 14.00
C PHE A 201 -1.34 5.73 12.67
N CYS A 202 -2.18 5.32 11.71
CA CYS A 202 -2.26 5.99 10.40
C CYS A 202 -3.04 7.32 10.39
N GLY A 203 -3.65 7.72 11.51
CA GLY A 203 -4.38 8.99 11.65
C GLY A 203 -5.88 8.94 11.34
N VAL A 204 -6.41 7.79 10.90
CA VAL A 204 -7.85 7.60 10.63
C VAL A 204 -8.63 7.21 11.90
N LEU A 205 -8.14 6.22 12.66
CA LEU A 205 -8.80 5.78 13.90
C LEU A 205 -8.67 6.80 15.04
N GLN A 206 -7.54 7.48 15.10
CA GLN A 206 -7.26 8.54 16.05
C GLN A 206 -6.47 9.65 15.35
N PRO A 207 -6.90 10.92 15.49
CA PRO A 207 -6.16 12.03 14.90
C PRO A 207 -4.81 12.19 15.60
N PRO A 208 -3.79 12.72 14.90
CA PRO A 208 -2.43 12.84 15.43
C PRO A 208 -2.33 13.78 16.65
N SER A 209 -3.31 14.66 16.88
CA SER A 209 -3.40 15.52 18.07
C SER A 209 -3.79 14.76 19.34
N SER A 210 -4.49 13.64 19.21
CA SER A 210 -4.95 12.82 20.33
C SER A 210 -3.96 11.71 20.71
N LEU A 211 -2.90 11.52 19.93
CA LEU A 211 -1.87 10.53 20.20
C LEU A 211 -0.93 11.01 21.32
N PRO A 212 -0.62 10.17 22.33
CA PRO A 212 0.43 10.47 23.30
C PRO A 212 1.76 10.74 22.59
N GLY A 213 2.52 11.73 23.05
CA GLY A 213 3.68 12.27 22.33
C GLY A 213 4.73 11.22 21.89
N PHE A 214 4.89 10.14 22.67
CA PHE A 214 5.75 9.01 22.28
C PHE A 214 5.30 8.35 20.97
N TRP A 215 4.00 8.10 20.77
CA TRP A 215 3.50 7.38 19.59
C TRP A 215 3.47 8.22 18.31
N MET A 216 3.81 9.51 18.36
CA MET A 216 3.91 10.36 17.17
C MET A 216 4.94 9.87 16.16
N PHE A 217 6.00 9.16 16.58
CA PHE A 217 6.97 8.62 15.62
C PHE A 217 6.30 7.57 14.70
N MET A 218 5.38 6.76 15.23
CA MET A 218 4.73 5.69 14.49
C MET A 218 3.83 6.26 13.39
N TYR A 219 3.15 7.38 13.66
CA TYR A 219 2.39 8.12 12.65
C TYR A 219 3.28 8.59 11.48
N ARG A 220 4.51 9.03 11.77
CA ARG A 220 5.47 9.50 10.76
C ARG A 220 6.17 8.38 9.98
N VAL A 221 6.37 7.22 10.60
CA VAL A 221 7.03 6.07 9.96
C VAL A 221 6.01 5.16 9.23
N SER A 222 4.72 5.26 9.56
CA SER A 222 3.70 4.43 8.92
C SER A 222 3.50 4.83 7.45
N PRO A 223 3.70 3.89 6.50
CA PRO A 223 3.47 4.16 5.08
C PRO A 223 1.98 4.35 4.78
N PHE A 224 1.09 3.75 5.58
CA PHE A 224 -0.35 3.91 5.41
C PHE A 224 -0.83 5.33 5.74
N THR A 225 -0.16 6.06 6.64
CA THR A 225 -0.45 7.48 6.87
C THR A 225 -0.38 8.28 5.58
N TYR A 226 0.72 8.11 4.83
CA TYR A 226 0.94 8.83 3.58
C TYR A 226 0.02 8.35 2.47
N TRP A 227 -0.15 7.04 2.34
CA TRP A 227 -1.04 6.48 1.32
C TRP A 227 -2.49 6.93 1.53
N LEU A 228 -3.02 6.81 2.76
CA LEU A 228 -4.37 7.26 3.11
C LEU A 228 -4.53 8.76 2.91
N ALA A 229 -3.61 9.58 3.44
CA ALA A 229 -3.68 11.03 3.23
C ALA A 229 -3.67 11.41 1.74
N GLY A 230 -2.90 10.70 0.91
CA GLY A 230 -2.82 10.94 -0.54
C GLY A 230 -4.12 10.60 -1.27
N ILE A 231 -4.66 9.39 -1.07
CA ILE A 231 -5.87 8.94 -1.76
C ILE A 231 -7.13 9.66 -1.25
N VAL A 232 -7.26 9.85 0.07
CA VAL A 232 -8.42 10.49 0.71
C VAL A 232 -8.49 11.95 0.33
N SER A 233 -7.37 12.70 0.39
CA SER A 233 -7.36 14.08 -0.11
C SER A 233 -7.74 14.13 -1.60
N THR A 234 -7.28 13.17 -2.41
CA THR A 234 -7.62 13.11 -3.84
C THR A 234 -9.13 12.93 -4.08
N ILE A 235 -9.78 12.08 -3.27
CA ILE A 235 -11.21 11.77 -3.39
C ILE A 235 -12.10 12.92 -2.91
N LEU A 236 -11.73 13.51 -1.78
CA LEU A 236 -12.62 14.39 -1.01
C LEU A 236 -12.35 15.88 -1.20
N ALA A 237 -11.20 16.29 -1.71
CA ALA A 237 -10.85 17.72 -1.73
C ALA A 237 -11.85 18.58 -2.49
N GLY A 238 -12.18 19.73 -1.89
CA GLY A 238 -13.14 20.69 -2.42
C GLY A 238 -14.58 20.16 -2.53
N ARG A 239 -14.92 19.01 -1.92
CA ARG A 239 -16.33 18.58 -1.82
C ARG A 239 -17.03 19.46 -0.77
N ALA A 240 -18.12 20.11 -1.18
CA ALA A 240 -18.98 20.86 -0.27
C ALA A 240 -19.70 19.89 0.68
N ILE A 241 -19.79 20.27 1.95
CA ILE A 241 -20.53 19.53 2.96
C ILE A 241 -21.90 20.17 3.13
N GLU A 242 -22.93 19.33 3.09
CA GLU A 242 -24.31 19.71 3.41
C GLU A 242 -24.73 18.91 4.63
N CYS A 243 -24.74 19.55 5.80
CA CYS A 243 -25.16 18.90 7.04
C CYS A 243 -26.63 18.46 6.94
N SER A 244 -26.93 17.26 7.46
CA SER A 244 -28.32 16.83 7.69
C SER A 244 -28.93 17.53 8.91
N GLU A 245 -30.24 17.40 9.11
CA GLU A 245 -30.95 17.99 10.26
C GLU A 245 -30.33 17.59 11.61
N ASP A 246 -29.91 16.33 11.75
CA ASP A 246 -29.23 15.81 12.95
C ASP A 246 -27.80 16.35 13.16
N GLU A 247 -27.17 16.85 12.09
CA GLU A 247 -25.80 17.40 12.11
C GLU A 247 -25.79 18.93 12.24
N THR A 248 -26.93 19.58 11.99
CA THR A 248 -27.08 21.02 12.15
C THR A 248 -27.34 21.40 13.60
N ALA A 249 -26.62 22.42 14.08
CA ALA A 249 -26.96 23.04 15.35
C ALA A 249 -28.19 23.93 15.15
N THR A 250 -29.30 23.57 15.78
CA THR A 250 -30.54 24.36 15.78
C THR A 250 -30.60 25.28 16.99
N PHE A 251 -30.89 26.56 16.75
CA PHE A 251 -31.08 27.55 17.81
C PHE A 251 -32.01 28.68 17.35
N ASN A 252 -32.53 29.47 18.28
CA ASN A 252 -33.41 30.59 17.96
C ASN A 252 -32.67 31.92 18.08
N PRO A 253 -32.82 32.84 17.10
CA PRO A 253 -32.22 34.17 17.19
C PRO A 253 -33.03 35.05 18.17
N PRO A 254 -32.45 36.14 18.69
CA PRO A 254 -33.18 37.13 19.48
C PRO A 254 -34.37 37.71 18.72
N SER A 255 -35.41 38.13 19.45
CA SER A 255 -36.65 38.67 18.87
C SER A 255 -36.39 39.83 17.91
N GLY A 256 -36.85 39.69 16.66
CA GLY A 256 -36.77 40.74 15.63
C GLY A 256 -35.53 40.70 14.74
N GLN A 257 -34.68 39.68 14.84
CA GLN A 257 -33.54 39.46 13.94
C GLN A 257 -33.70 38.18 13.12
N THR A 258 -33.17 38.17 11.90
CA THR A 258 -33.03 36.95 11.10
C THR A 258 -31.82 36.13 11.57
N CYS A 259 -31.82 34.83 11.27
CA CYS A 259 -30.69 33.95 11.52
C CYS A 259 -29.39 34.46 10.89
N GLY A 260 -29.49 35.01 9.67
CA GLY A 260 -28.36 35.62 8.97
C GLY A 260 -27.81 36.86 9.67
N GLU A 261 -28.67 37.75 10.16
CA GLU A 261 -28.26 38.96 10.87
C GLU A 261 -27.58 38.64 12.20
N TYR A 262 -28.15 37.71 12.98
CA TYR A 262 -27.59 37.32 14.26
C TYR A 262 -26.23 36.62 14.11
N MET A 263 -26.08 35.74 13.11
CA MET A 263 -24.84 35.00 12.89
C MET A 263 -23.81 35.72 12.02
N ALA A 264 -24.11 36.90 11.46
CA ALA A 264 -23.20 37.61 10.55
C ALA A 264 -21.81 37.82 11.17
N ALA A 265 -21.74 38.27 12.42
CA ALA A 265 -20.47 38.46 13.11
C ALA A 265 -19.73 37.14 13.37
N TYR A 266 -20.45 36.07 13.68
CA TYR A 266 -19.87 34.76 13.97
C TYR A 266 -19.33 34.07 12.71
N LEU A 267 -20.05 34.16 11.58
CA LEU A 267 -19.64 33.60 10.29
C LEU A 267 -18.36 34.24 9.73
N THR A 268 -17.99 35.44 10.21
CA THR A 268 -16.69 36.05 9.86
C THR A 268 -15.51 35.45 10.62
N GLN A 269 -15.74 34.85 11.79
CA GLN A 269 -14.69 34.31 12.66
C GLN A 269 -14.60 32.78 12.60
N ALA A 270 -15.73 32.10 12.46
CA ALA A 270 -15.80 30.65 12.44
C ALA A 270 -16.15 30.15 11.03
N PRO A 271 -15.43 29.13 10.52
CA PRO A 271 -15.86 28.44 9.32
C PRO A 271 -17.20 27.73 9.59
N GLY A 272 -18.17 27.97 8.73
CA GLY A 272 -19.48 27.34 8.80
C GLY A 272 -20.43 27.96 7.78
N ARG A 273 -21.53 27.26 7.51
CA ARG A 273 -22.58 27.73 6.61
C ARG A 273 -23.92 27.65 7.31
N LEU A 274 -24.67 28.74 7.24
CA LEU A 274 -26.06 28.76 7.65
C LEU A 274 -26.92 28.28 6.49
N GLN A 275 -27.81 27.33 6.74
CA GLN A 275 -28.65 26.73 5.70
C GLN A 275 -29.93 27.56 5.44
N ASN A 276 -30.45 28.27 6.45
CA ASN A 276 -31.69 29.04 6.40
C ASN A 276 -31.52 30.51 6.84
N PRO A 277 -30.82 31.36 6.06
CA PRO A 277 -30.48 32.73 6.46
C PRO A 277 -31.69 33.63 6.72
N ASP A 278 -32.79 33.40 6.01
CA ASP A 278 -33.99 34.23 6.07
C ASP A 278 -34.97 33.83 7.18
N ALA A 279 -34.70 32.73 7.91
CA ALA A 279 -35.57 32.26 8.97
C ALA A 279 -35.46 33.15 10.22
N THR A 280 -36.57 33.31 10.95
CA THR A 280 -36.63 34.03 12.23
C THR A 280 -36.76 33.09 13.44
N GLN A 281 -36.83 31.78 13.19
CA GLN A 281 -36.89 30.69 14.16
C GLN A 281 -36.12 29.49 13.61
N GLU A 282 -35.60 28.62 14.48
CA GLU A 282 -34.89 27.39 14.13
C GLU A 282 -33.73 27.60 13.13
N CYS A 283 -32.80 28.50 13.46
CA CYS A 283 -31.57 28.68 12.69
C CYS A 283 -30.76 27.39 12.63
N GLN A 284 -30.47 26.91 11.43
CA GLN A 284 -29.70 25.70 11.15
C GLN A 284 -28.27 26.08 10.78
N TYR A 285 -27.34 25.87 11.71
CA TYR A 285 -25.92 26.13 11.51
C TYR A 285 -25.12 24.85 11.29
N CYS A 286 -24.42 24.78 10.15
CA CYS A 286 -23.48 23.71 9.82
C CYS A 286 -22.05 24.21 10.08
N SER A 287 -21.31 23.53 10.95
CA SER A 287 -19.95 23.93 11.37
C SER A 287 -18.87 23.64 10.32
N LEU A 288 -19.20 22.89 9.27
CA LEU A 288 -18.28 22.50 8.21
C LEU A 288 -18.82 22.95 6.86
N VAL A 289 -18.00 23.65 6.08
CA VAL A 289 -18.37 24.10 4.74
C VAL A 289 -17.81 23.15 3.67
N ASN A 290 -16.58 22.68 3.90
CA ASN A 290 -15.83 21.90 2.93
C ASN A 290 -15.17 20.69 3.60
N ALA A 291 -15.05 19.61 2.83
CA ALA A 291 -14.29 18.42 3.17
C ALA A 291 -12.87 18.70 3.70
N ASP A 292 -12.21 19.73 3.18
CA ASP A 292 -10.84 20.08 3.56
C ASP A 292 -10.74 20.49 5.05
N GLN A 293 -11.81 21.05 5.64
CA GLN A 293 -11.85 21.39 7.06
C GLN A 293 -11.89 20.14 7.94
N PHE A 294 -12.67 19.13 7.52
CA PHE A 294 -12.69 17.81 8.14
C PHE A 294 -11.32 17.11 8.04
N LEU A 295 -10.73 17.11 6.85
CA LEU A 295 -9.43 16.47 6.59
C LEU A 295 -8.26 17.16 7.32
N ALA A 296 -8.33 18.47 7.54
CA ALA A 296 -7.32 19.22 8.28
C ALA A 296 -7.17 18.72 9.73
N GLY A 297 -8.24 18.20 10.35
CA GLY A 297 -8.20 17.60 11.69
C GLY A 297 -7.24 16.41 11.78
N SER A 298 -7.10 15.64 10.69
CA SER A 298 -6.16 14.52 10.59
C SER A 298 -4.83 14.88 9.91
N LYS A 299 -4.55 16.18 9.72
CA LYS A 299 -3.39 16.72 8.97
C LYS A 299 -3.32 16.22 7.53
N ILE A 300 -4.47 16.03 6.88
CA ILE A 300 -4.57 15.61 5.49
C ILE A 300 -4.82 16.84 4.62
N TYR A 301 -3.86 17.15 3.74
CA TYR A 301 -3.93 18.33 2.87
C TYR A 301 -3.81 17.95 1.39
N TRP A 302 -4.65 18.56 0.54
CA TRP A 302 -4.63 18.37 -0.91
C TRP A 302 -3.28 18.70 -1.56
N GLY A 303 -2.58 19.72 -1.07
CA GLY A 303 -1.27 20.12 -1.60
C GLY A 303 -0.20 19.04 -1.47
N GLU A 304 -0.36 18.10 -0.55
CA GLU A 304 0.67 17.10 -0.20
C GLU A 304 0.52 15.77 -0.96
N ARG A 305 -0.54 15.60 -1.76
CA ARG A 305 -0.86 14.34 -2.46
C ARG A 305 0.30 13.75 -3.27
N TRP A 306 1.02 14.58 -4.03
CA TRP A 306 2.14 14.12 -4.87
C TRP A 306 3.39 13.79 -4.05
N ARG A 307 3.63 14.55 -2.97
CA ARG A 307 4.68 14.23 -1.99
C ARG A 307 4.39 12.86 -1.36
N ASN A 308 3.15 12.65 -0.92
CA ASN A 308 2.72 11.40 -0.30
C ASN A 308 2.83 10.22 -1.28
N TYR A 309 2.45 10.41 -2.54
CA TYR A 309 2.65 9.43 -3.61
C TYR A 309 4.14 9.07 -3.78
N GLY A 310 5.04 10.07 -3.80
CA GLY A 310 6.48 9.82 -3.87
C GLY A 310 7.05 9.09 -2.65
N LEU A 311 6.59 9.43 -1.45
CA LEU A 311 7.06 8.79 -0.21
C LEU A 311 6.75 7.29 -0.18
N VAL A 312 5.57 6.88 -0.64
CA VAL A 312 5.20 5.45 -0.67
C VAL A 312 6.11 4.68 -1.65
N TRP A 313 6.53 5.28 -2.77
CA TRP A 313 7.53 4.65 -3.65
C TRP A 313 8.90 4.50 -2.98
N ALA A 314 9.30 5.44 -2.12
CA ALA A 314 10.51 5.27 -1.32
C ALA A 314 10.41 4.06 -0.37
N TYR A 315 9.23 3.81 0.22
CA TYR A 315 8.99 2.60 1.01
C TYR A 315 9.04 1.32 0.17
N VAL A 316 8.54 1.34 -1.08
CA VAL A 316 8.69 0.20 -2.01
C VAL A 316 10.16 -0.11 -2.27
N ALA A 317 10.96 0.91 -2.58
CA ALA A 317 12.40 0.75 -2.81
C ALA A 317 13.15 0.26 -1.56
N PHE A 318 12.77 0.78 -0.39
CA PHE A 318 13.30 0.36 0.90
C PHE A 318 12.99 -1.13 1.18
N ASN A 319 11.75 -1.56 0.96
CA ASN A 319 11.34 -2.95 1.12
C ASN A 319 12.14 -3.90 0.22
N ILE A 320 12.31 -3.55 -1.06
CA ILE A 320 13.11 -4.33 -2.01
C ILE A 320 14.57 -4.41 -1.54
N SER A 321 15.12 -3.29 -1.07
CA SER A 321 16.50 -3.23 -0.56
C SER A 321 16.70 -4.13 0.66
N ILE A 322 15.76 -4.11 1.62
CA ILE A 322 15.79 -4.99 2.79
C ILE A 322 15.57 -6.45 2.38
N ALA A 323 14.69 -6.74 1.42
CA ALA A 323 14.50 -8.10 0.92
C ALA A 323 15.82 -8.67 0.39
N VAL A 324 16.54 -7.91 -0.45
CA VAL A 324 17.85 -8.29 -1.00
C VAL A 324 18.92 -8.43 0.10
N LEU A 325 18.99 -7.47 1.03
CA LEU A 325 19.97 -7.47 2.11
C LEU A 325 19.74 -8.62 3.08
N SER A 326 18.50 -8.85 3.49
CA SER A 326 18.12 -9.93 4.40
C SER A 326 18.34 -11.30 3.77
N TYR A 327 18.00 -11.47 2.48
CA TYR A 327 18.33 -12.69 1.75
C TYR A 327 19.85 -12.94 1.72
N TYR A 328 20.64 -11.90 1.45
CA TYR A 328 22.10 -12.01 1.45
C TYR A 328 22.66 -12.40 2.83
N VAL A 329 22.23 -11.72 3.90
CA VAL A 329 22.77 -11.91 5.26
C VAL A 329 22.42 -13.28 5.83
N PHE A 330 21.18 -13.74 5.65
CA PHE A 330 20.69 -14.96 6.28
C PHE A 330 20.86 -16.22 5.42
N ARG A 331 20.91 -16.09 4.08
CA ARG A 331 20.93 -17.25 3.17
C ARG A 331 22.20 -17.36 2.34
N VAL A 332 22.81 -16.24 1.96
CA VAL A 332 24.01 -16.26 1.10
C VAL A 332 25.28 -16.30 1.92
N LYS A 333 25.42 -15.38 2.88
CA LYS A 333 26.61 -15.23 3.70
C LYS A 333 26.73 -16.41 4.66
N LYS A 334 27.80 -17.20 4.52
CA LYS A 334 28.18 -18.20 5.53
C LYS A 334 28.76 -17.44 6.73
N TRP A 335 28.01 -17.36 7.82
CA TRP A 335 28.53 -16.86 9.07
C TRP A 335 29.38 -17.95 9.71
N ASN A 336 30.70 -17.75 9.77
CA ASN A 336 31.58 -18.53 10.63
C ASN A 336 31.37 -18.09 12.08
N LEU A 337 30.18 -18.36 12.65
CA LEU A 337 30.00 -18.30 14.10
C LEU A 337 30.91 -19.38 14.68
N GLY A 338 31.94 -18.91 15.39
CA GLY A 338 33.16 -19.65 15.67
C GLY A 338 32.92 -21.08 16.12
N LYS A 339 33.73 -21.99 15.57
CA LYS A 339 34.02 -23.28 16.20
C LYS A 339 34.35 -23.01 17.66
N LYS A 340 33.40 -23.19 18.58
CA LYS A 340 33.72 -23.40 20.00
C LYS A 340 34.57 -24.65 20.01
N LYS A 341 35.89 -24.48 20.17
CA LYS A 341 36.79 -25.55 20.60
C LYS A 341 36.15 -26.17 21.83
N LYS A 342 35.64 -27.40 21.71
CA LYS A 342 35.42 -28.24 22.89
C LYS A 342 36.82 -28.49 23.45
N ALA A 343 37.10 -27.88 24.60
CA ALA A 343 38.23 -28.26 25.45
C ALA A 343 37.93 -29.63 26.06
#